data_AF-A0A4W2EMA3-F1
#
_entry.id   AF-A0A4W2EMA3-F1
#
_cell.length_a   1.000
_cell.length_b   1.000
_cell.length_c   1.000
_cell.angle_alpha   90.00
_cell.angle_beta   90.00
_cell.angle_gamma   90.00
#
_symmetry.space_group_name_H-M   'P 1'
#
loop_
_entity.id
_entity.type
_entity.pdbx_description
1 polymer ?
#
loop_
_entity_poly.entity_id
_entity_poly.type
_entity_poly.pdbx_seq_one_letter_code
_entity_poly.pdbx_strand_id
1 'polypeptide(L)'
;MDSRSLLQHHSSKALIFLHSAFFIVQLSDPYMTTGKTIALTRRTFVGKVMSLLFNMLSRLVIGTWNVRFMNQGKLVVVKQEMTRVNIDIIGISKLKWTGMGEFNSDDHYIYDCGQSLRGNGVVILVNKRVRNAVLGCNLKNDRRISVPFQGKPFNVTIIQVWAPISNAEEAEVERFYEGLQDFLELTPKKDVLFIIGDWNAKVGSQEIPGLTGKFDLGEQNEVGQRLTEFCQENILVIANTLFQQHKRRLYTWTSPDGQYQKQIDYILSRLQQYVNHELPDAQAGFRKGRGTRDQIANIHWIIEKAREFQKNIYFCFIDYAKAFACVDHNKLWKILKEMGIPDHLTCLLRNLYAGQEATVRTGHGTTDWFQIRKGIRQGCILSPCLFNLYAEYITRNAGLEEAQAGIKTAGRNINNLRYADDTTLMAESEEELKSLLMKSGRGE
;
A
#
# COMPACT_ATOMS: atom_id res chain seq x y z
N MET A 1 -15.74 -41.08 30.36
CA MET A 1 -16.10 -39.80 31.00
C MET A 1 -15.18 -38.72 30.46
N ASP A 2 -15.79 -37.65 29.96
CA ASP A 2 -15.29 -36.74 28.93
C ASP A 2 -14.10 -35.84 29.29
N SER A 3 -13.16 -35.76 28.35
CA SER A 3 -12.11 -34.74 28.24
C SER A 3 -12.62 -33.49 27.49
N ARG A 4 -13.57 -32.77 28.10
CA ARG A 4 -14.08 -31.48 27.62
C ARG A 4 -14.18 -30.48 28.79
N SER A 5 -13.10 -29.79 29.16
CA SER A 5 -13.24 -28.63 30.06
C SER A 5 -12.14 -27.55 30.06
N LEU A 6 -11.16 -27.55 29.13
CA LEU A 6 -10.05 -26.56 29.19
C LEU A 6 -9.92 -25.62 27.97
N LEU A 7 -10.93 -25.53 27.11
CA LEU A 7 -10.96 -24.57 26.00
C LEU A 7 -12.20 -23.67 26.11
N GLN A 8 -12.16 -22.68 27.00
CA GLN A 8 -13.12 -21.58 27.00
C GLN A 8 -12.42 -20.22 27.08
N HIS A 9 -12.73 -19.38 26.08
CA HIS A 9 -12.55 -17.93 25.99
C HIS A 9 -11.14 -17.33 25.77
N HIS A 10 -10.68 -17.37 24.52
CA HIS A 10 -9.70 -16.40 23.99
C HIS A 10 -10.19 -15.82 22.65
N SER A 11 -10.76 -14.60 22.68
CA SER A 11 -11.31 -13.90 21.51
C SER A 11 -10.47 -12.69 21.08
N SER A 12 -9.17 -12.87 20.76
CA SER A 12 -8.38 -11.86 20.05
C SER A 12 -7.98 -12.41 18.69
N LYS A 13 -8.37 -11.73 17.60
CA LYS A 13 -7.82 -12.00 16.28
C LYS A 13 -6.56 -11.18 16.11
N ALA A 14 -5.48 -11.81 15.74
CA ALA A 14 -4.32 -11.09 15.29
C ALA A 14 -4.65 -10.41 13.95
N LEU A 15 -4.19 -9.16 13.72
CA LEU A 15 -4.05 -8.64 12.36
C LEU A 15 -2.78 -9.27 11.75
N ILE A 16 -2.87 -10.58 11.59
CA ILE A 16 -1.88 -11.39 10.94
C ILE A 16 -2.28 -11.45 9.47
N PHE A 17 -1.39 -10.96 8.63
CA PHE A 17 -1.53 -10.98 7.18
C PHE A 17 -1.33 -12.41 6.67
N LEU A 18 -2.18 -13.39 7.00
CA LEU A 18 -1.91 -14.77 6.58
C LEU A 18 -2.95 -15.71 6.00
N HIS A 19 -2.29 -16.52 5.16
CA HIS A 19 -2.63 -17.76 4.53
C HIS A 19 -3.78 -17.68 3.56
N SER A 20 -3.37 -17.37 2.33
CA SER A 20 -3.51 -18.32 1.25
C SER A 20 -2.12 -18.89 0.91
N ALA A 21 -1.75 -20.10 1.35
CA ALA A 21 -2.10 -21.33 0.64
C ALA A 21 -3.54 -21.35 0.12
N PHE A 22 -3.78 -20.69 -1.01
CA PHE A 22 -4.98 -20.85 -1.84
C PHE A 22 -4.46 -20.44 -3.23
N PHE A 23 -4.54 -21.24 -4.28
CA PHE A 23 -5.81 -21.70 -4.83
C PHE A 23 -6.92 -20.68 -4.58
N ILE A 24 -6.72 -19.44 -5.03
CA ILE A 24 -7.84 -18.58 -5.35
C ILE A 24 -8.16 -18.87 -6.81
N VAL A 25 -9.12 -19.77 -6.98
CA VAL A 25 -9.98 -19.75 -8.16
C VAL A 25 -10.86 -18.51 -8.01
N GLN A 26 -10.69 -17.55 -8.92
CA GLN A 26 -11.64 -16.48 -9.12
C GLN A 26 -12.87 -17.08 -9.80
N LEU A 27 -13.91 -17.37 -9.01
CA LEU A 27 -15.26 -17.64 -9.51
C LEU A 27 -15.97 -16.30 -9.66
N SER A 28 -16.01 -15.77 -10.87
CA SER A 28 -17.10 -14.91 -11.30
C SER A 28 -18.15 -15.81 -11.96
N ASP A 29 -19.38 -15.73 -11.46
CA ASP A 29 -20.58 -16.21 -12.16
C ASP A 29 -21.54 -15.03 -12.33
N PRO A 30 -22.43 -15.07 -13.32
CA PRO A 30 -22.46 -14.05 -14.36
C PRO A 30 -23.78 -13.27 -14.35
N TYR A 31 -23.72 -11.97 -14.62
CA TYR A 31 -24.75 -11.43 -15.50
C TYR A 31 -24.34 -11.82 -16.92
N MET A 32 -25.12 -12.75 -17.48
CA MET A 32 -25.00 -13.24 -18.85
C MET A 32 -24.85 -12.07 -19.83
N THR A 33 -23.72 -12.03 -20.53
CA THR A 33 -23.61 -11.54 -21.90
C THR A 33 -22.30 -12.04 -22.49
N THR A 34 -22.44 -13.05 -23.34
CA THR A 34 -21.58 -13.47 -24.46
C THR A 34 -20.14 -12.94 -24.53
N GLY A 35 -19.16 -13.82 -24.27
CA GLY A 35 -17.90 -13.85 -25.05
C GLY A 35 -16.59 -13.32 -24.44
N LYS A 36 -16.37 -13.34 -23.11
CA LYS A 36 -15.06 -12.92 -22.53
C LYS A 36 -14.32 -14.01 -21.73
N THR A 37 -13.08 -14.22 -22.15
CA THR A 37 -12.02 -15.08 -21.59
C THR A 37 -11.57 -14.62 -20.19
N ILE A 38 -11.55 -15.50 -19.17
CA ILE A 38 -11.17 -15.18 -17.77
C ILE A 38 -9.79 -15.76 -17.45
N ALA A 39 -8.84 -15.00 -16.88
CA ALA A 39 -7.51 -15.49 -16.46
C ALA A 39 -7.38 -15.65 -14.90
N LEU A 40 -6.59 -16.61 -14.41
CA LEU A 40 -6.48 -17.14 -13.02
C LEU A 40 -5.00 -17.33 -12.64
N THR A 41 -4.45 -16.94 -11.47
CA THR A 41 -2.95 -16.91 -11.25
C THR A 41 -2.34 -17.85 -10.14
N ARG A 42 -1.18 -18.54 -10.33
CA ARG A 42 -0.44 -19.48 -9.41
C ARG A 42 1.12 -19.33 -9.44
N ARG A 43 1.86 -20.04 -8.56
CA ARG A 43 3.34 -20.01 -8.38
C ARG A 43 3.92 -21.33 -7.78
N THR A 44 5.12 -21.77 -8.19
CA THR A 44 5.91 -22.88 -7.56
C THR A 44 7.43 -22.62 -7.66
N PHE A 45 8.27 -23.10 -6.72
CA PHE A 45 9.75 -22.97 -6.78
C PHE A 45 10.48 -24.22 -6.25
N VAL A 46 11.49 -24.73 -6.97
CA VAL A 46 12.32 -25.91 -6.63
C VAL A 46 13.74 -25.48 -6.28
N GLY A 47 14.28 -26.02 -5.19
CA GLY A 47 15.56 -25.64 -4.59
C GLY A 47 16.75 -26.44 -5.09
N LYS A 48 17.89 -25.74 -5.31
CA LYS A 48 19.27 -26.16 -5.00
C LYS A 48 20.32 -25.13 -5.46
N VAL A 49 19.97 -24.17 -6.32
CA VAL A 49 20.82 -23.01 -6.67
C VAL A 49 20.66 -21.82 -5.69
N MET A 50 19.77 -21.97 -4.70
CA MET A 50 19.35 -20.89 -3.79
C MET A 50 20.36 -20.53 -2.68
N SER A 51 21.35 -21.37 -2.35
CA SER A 51 22.24 -21.07 -1.21
C SER A 51 23.20 -19.92 -1.48
N LEU A 52 23.56 -19.67 -2.75
CA LEU A 52 24.49 -18.59 -3.15
C LEU A 52 23.78 -17.26 -3.47
N LEU A 53 22.47 -17.27 -3.76
CA LEU A 53 21.65 -16.07 -3.97
C LEU A 53 21.06 -15.47 -2.68
N PHE A 54 21.32 -16.10 -1.53
CA PHE A 54 20.65 -15.83 -0.25
C PHE A 54 20.98 -14.48 0.39
N ASN A 55 21.93 -13.71 -0.14
CA ASN A 55 22.33 -12.41 0.42
C ASN A 55 21.71 -11.18 -0.28
N MET A 56 20.89 -11.32 -1.33
CA MET A 56 20.31 -10.17 -2.05
C MET A 56 18.77 -10.12 -2.16
N LEU A 57 18.03 -11.15 -1.74
CA LEU A 57 16.59 -11.30 -2.05
C LEU A 57 15.79 -11.93 -0.91
N SER A 58 15.34 -11.14 0.07
CA SER A 58 14.38 -11.66 1.05
C SER A 58 13.19 -10.71 1.24
N ARG A 59 11.98 -11.21 0.98
CA ARG A 59 10.70 -10.52 1.19
C ARG A 59 10.54 -10.23 2.68
N LEU A 60 10.58 -8.96 3.08
CA LEU A 60 10.32 -8.54 4.47
C LEU A 60 8.81 -8.65 4.77
N VAL A 61 8.43 -9.46 5.76
CA VAL A 61 7.03 -9.60 6.18
C VAL A 61 6.85 -9.01 7.58
N ILE A 62 5.97 -7.99 7.67
CA ILE A 62 5.70 -7.24 8.91
C ILE A 62 4.25 -7.52 9.35
N GLY A 63 4.03 -7.72 10.64
CA GLY A 63 2.68 -7.87 11.23
C GLY A 63 2.52 -7.11 12.54
N THR A 64 1.29 -7.01 13.02
CA THR A 64 0.98 -6.52 14.37
C THR A 64 -0.07 -7.39 15.04
N TRP A 65 0.03 -7.58 16.36
CA TRP A 65 -0.91 -8.38 17.13
C TRP A 65 -1.11 -7.85 18.55
N ASN A 66 -2.34 -7.44 18.86
CA ASN A 66 -2.79 -7.33 20.25
C ASN A 66 -3.10 -8.70 20.88
N VAL A 67 -2.23 -9.17 21.78
CA VAL A 67 -2.33 -10.49 22.43
C VAL A 67 -3.16 -10.50 23.72
N ARG A 68 -3.66 -9.33 24.16
CA ARG A 68 -4.39 -9.04 25.42
C ARG A 68 -3.65 -9.34 26.73
N PHE A 69 -2.82 -10.38 26.74
CA PHE A 69 -2.03 -10.85 27.87
C PHE A 69 -0.92 -11.74 27.34
N MET A 70 0.33 -11.55 27.81
CA MET A 70 1.49 -12.34 27.38
C MET A 70 2.14 -13.04 28.56
N ASN A 71 2.20 -14.37 28.53
CA ASN A 71 3.00 -15.21 29.42
C ASN A 71 4.03 -16.00 28.59
N GLN A 72 4.93 -16.73 29.27
CA GLN A 72 5.96 -17.53 28.59
C GLN A 72 5.35 -18.53 27.58
N GLY A 73 4.23 -19.16 27.92
CA GLY A 73 3.52 -20.08 27.00
C GLY A 73 3.00 -19.41 25.74
N LYS A 74 2.47 -18.18 25.84
CA LYS A 74 1.99 -17.41 24.68
C LYS A 74 3.13 -16.91 23.79
N LEU A 75 4.32 -16.62 24.34
CA LEU A 75 5.49 -16.30 23.52
C LEU A 75 5.85 -17.45 22.59
N VAL A 76 5.78 -18.70 23.07
CA VAL A 76 5.99 -19.88 22.23
C VAL A 76 4.96 -19.94 21.10
N VAL A 77 3.69 -19.68 21.39
CA VAL A 77 2.62 -19.64 20.37
C VAL A 77 2.89 -18.53 19.34
N VAL A 78 3.27 -17.33 19.77
CA VAL A 78 3.59 -16.23 18.83
C VAL A 78 4.77 -16.60 17.94
N LYS A 79 5.85 -17.17 18.48
CA LYS A 79 7.01 -17.62 17.69
C LYS A 79 6.64 -18.74 16.70
N GLN A 80 5.81 -19.69 17.12
CA GLN A 80 5.29 -20.75 16.26
C GLN A 80 4.44 -20.18 15.14
N GLU A 81 3.56 -19.23 15.44
CA GLU A 81 2.77 -18.53 14.45
C GLU A 81 3.67 -17.78 13.49
N MET A 82 4.58 -16.91 13.97
CA MET A 82 5.57 -16.21 13.14
C MET A 82 6.29 -17.15 12.16
N THR A 83 6.65 -18.35 12.61
CA THR A 83 7.30 -19.37 11.77
C THR A 83 6.33 -19.99 10.77
N ARG A 84 5.17 -20.48 11.25
CA ARG A 84 4.08 -21.03 10.42
C ARG A 84 3.72 -20.09 9.30
N VAL A 85 3.87 -18.81 9.57
CA VAL A 85 3.39 -17.74 8.75
C VAL A 85 4.45 -16.88 8.07
N ASN A 86 5.72 -17.23 8.23
CA ASN A 86 6.86 -16.53 7.65
C ASN A 86 6.85 -15.01 7.90
N ILE A 87 6.50 -14.58 9.13
CA ILE A 87 6.65 -13.19 9.58
C ILE A 87 8.09 -12.96 10.03
N ASP A 88 8.67 -11.87 9.56
CA ASP A 88 10.02 -11.46 9.91
C ASP A 88 10.04 -10.54 11.14
N ILE A 89 9.06 -9.63 11.20
CA ILE A 89 8.94 -8.63 12.26
C ILE A 89 7.47 -8.58 12.70
N ILE A 90 7.20 -8.73 13.99
CA ILE A 90 5.85 -8.58 14.54
C ILE A 90 5.86 -7.56 15.68
N GLY A 91 4.98 -6.57 15.59
CA GLY A 91 4.65 -5.70 16.70
C GLY A 91 3.60 -6.36 17.60
N ILE A 92 3.77 -6.27 18.91
CA ILE A 92 2.86 -6.86 19.90
C ILE A 92 2.42 -5.78 20.87
N SER A 93 1.14 -5.78 21.23
CA SER A 93 0.55 -4.86 22.21
C SER A 93 -0.16 -5.62 23.34
N LYS A 94 -0.22 -5.00 24.53
CA LYS A 94 -0.81 -5.53 25.80
C LYS A 94 -0.03 -6.70 26.41
N LEU A 95 1.17 -6.38 26.89
CA LEU A 95 2.05 -7.29 27.61
C LEU A 95 2.01 -6.99 29.12
N LYS A 96 2.20 -8.02 29.96
CA LYS A 96 2.41 -7.84 31.42
C LYS A 96 3.87 -7.99 31.81
N TRP A 97 4.78 -7.63 30.91
CA TRP A 97 6.21 -7.71 31.19
C TRP A 97 6.67 -6.42 31.86
N THR A 98 7.61 -6.55 32.78
CA THR A 98 8.16 -5.45 33.56
C THR A 98 9.60 -5.24 33.12
N GLY A 99 9.92 -4.02 32.70
CA GLY A 99 11.26 -3.62 32.28
C GLY A 99 11.29 -3.02 30.88
N MET A 100 12.37 -2.31 30.58
CA MET A 100 12.72 -1.91 29.22
C MET A 100 14.02 -2.59 28.84
N GLY A 101 14.10 -3.14 27.64
CA GLY A 101 15.34 -3.71 27.15
C GLY A 101 15.16 -4.65 25.98
N GLU A 102 16.24 -5.35 25.69
CA GLU A 102 16.30 -6.35 24.63
C GLU A 102 16.76 -7.69 25.20
N PHE A 103 16.16 -8.78 24.71
CA PHE A 103 16.60 -10.12 25.07
C PHE A 103 16.32 -11.12 23.94
N ASN A 104 17.04 -12.24 24.00
CA ASN A 104 16.94 -13.31 23.00
C ASN A 104 16.09 -14.45 23.54
N SER A 105 15.28 -15.06 22.67
CA SER A 105 14.55 -16.29 22.96
C SER A 105 14.58 -17.19 21.72
N ASP A 106 15.45 -18.20 21.75
CA ASP A 106 15.73 -19.09 20.62
C ASP A 106 16.18 -18.30 19.38
N ASP A 107 15.48 -18.50 18.25
CA ASP A 107 15.70 -17.83 16.98
C ASP A 107 15.01 -16.44 16.88
N HIS A 108 14.51 -15.89 17.99
CA HIS A 108 13.81 -14.62 18.03
C HIS A 108 14.46 -13.63 18.99
N TYR A 109 14.39 -12.37 18.60
CA TYR A 109 14.97 -11.22 19.30
C TYR A 109 13.82 -10.30 19.68
N ILE A 110 13.80 -9.90 20.95
CA ILE A 110 12.67 -9.19 21.53
C ILE A 110 13.15 -7.83 22.01
N TYR A 111 12.49 -6.77 21.53
CA TYR A 111 12.65 -5.40 22.03
C TYR A 111 11.39 -5.03 22.79
N ASP A 112 11.51 -4.85 24.10
CA ASP A 112 10.38 -4.65 25.02
C ASP A 112 10.44 -3.29 25.70
N CYS A 113 9.26 -2.70 25.82
CA CYS A 113 9.02 -1.50 26.59
C CYS A 113 7.78 -1.75 27.47
N GLY A 114 8.00 -2.23 28.70
CA GLY A 114 6.96 -2.51 29.68
C GLY A 114 7.21 -1.76 30.99
N GLN A 115 6.29 -0.88 31.39
CA GLN A 115 6.49 -0.02 32.57
C GLN A 115 5.66 -0.38 33.81
N SER A 116 4.78 -1.39 33.82
CA SER A 116 4.03 -1.65 35.06
C SER A 116 3.40 -3.04 35.24
N LEU A 117 3.11 -3.34 36.51
CA LEU A 117 2.23 -4.42 36.98
C LEU A 117 0.78 -4.32 36.44
N ARG A 118 0.39 -3.21 35.77
CA ARG A 118 -0.97 -3.00 35.23
C ARG A 118 -1.22 -3.68 33.87
N GLY A 119 -0.19 -4.25 33.25
CA GLY A 119 -0.34 -5.03 32.02
C GLY A 119 -0.34 -4.22 30.72
N ASN A 120 0.40 -3.11 30.75
CA ASN A 120 0.69 -2.28 29.59
C ASN A 120 2.09 -2.61 29.05
N GLY A 121 2.23 -2.65 27.74
CA GLY A 121 3.53 -2.81 27.09
C GLY A 121 3.40 -3.03 25.59
N VAL A 122 4.44 -2.60 24.87
CA VAL A 122 4.62 -2.86 23.44
C VAL A 122 5.96 -3.57 23.21
N VAL A 123 5.94 -4.51 22.28
CA VAL A 123 7.12 -5.27 21.87
C VAL A 123 7.26 -5.26 20.36
N ILE A 124 8.50 -5.25 19.88
CA ILE A 124 8.83 -5.70 18.53
C ILE A 124 9.59 -7.02 18.65
N LEU A 125 9.01 -8.09 18.09
CA LEU A 125 9.67 -9.40 17.92
C LEU A 125 10.27 -9.48 16.52
N VAL A 126 11.52 -9.92 16.46
CA VAL A 126 12.30 -9.99 15.23
C VAL A 126 12.87 -11.40 15.08
N ASN A 127 12.73 -12.02 13.92
CA ASN A 127 13.34 -13.34 13.68
C ASN A 127 14.86 -13.22 13.41
N LYS A 128 15.57 -14.35 13.50
CA LYS A 128 17.02 -14.42 13.22
C LYS A 128 17.46 -13.91 11.85
N ARG A 129 16.56 -13.94 10.85
CA ARG A 129 16.87 -13.52 9.47
C ARG A 129 17.12 -12.02 9.40
N VAL A 130 16.36 -11.24 10.14
CA VAL A 130 16.40 -9.77 10.06
C VAL A 130 17.01 -9.11 11.29
N ARG A 131 17.38 -9.88 12.32
CA ARG A 131 18.12 -9.39 13.51
C ARG A 131 19.35 -8.56 13.14
N ASN A 132 20.21 -9.08 12.26
CA ASN A 132 21.47 -8.41 11.91
C ASN A 132 21.25 -7.09 11.16
N ALA A 133 20.01 -6.81 10.74
CA ALA A 133 19.64 -5.52 10.19
C ALA A 133 19.26 -4.51 11.28
N VAL A 134 18.99 -4.90 12.53
CA VAL A 134 18.59 -3.91 13.55
C VAL A 134 19.73 -2.93 13.82
N LEU A 135 19.46 -1.63 13.66
CA LEU A 135 20.43 -0.54 13.86
C LEU A 135 20.41 0.00 15.30
N GLY A 136 19.33 -0.27 16.03
CA GLY A 136 19.12 0.15 17.40
C GLY A 136 17.65 0.06 17.77
N CYS A 137 17.30 0.52 18.97
CA CYS A 137 15.92 0.69 19.38
C CYS A 137 15.77 2.01 20.16
N ASN A 138 14.61 2.63 20.02
CA ASN A 138 14.22 3.81 20.79
C ASN A 138 13.02 3.41 21.66
N LEU A 139 13.33 3.06 22.91
CA LEU A 139 12.38 2.63 23.94
C LEU A 139 11.91 3.87 24.71
N LYS A 140 10.65 4.29 24.53
CA LYS A 140 10.11 5.48 25.21
C LYS A 140 9.24 5.10 26.40
N ASN A 141 8.16 4.36 26.16
CA ASN A 141 7.18 3.97 27.19
C ASN A 141 6.39 2.72 26.78
N ASP A 142 5.48 2.28 27.65
CA ASP A 142 4.62 1.11 27.50
C ASP A 142 3.61 1.16 26.34
N ARG A 143 3.60 2.26 25.58
CA ARG A 143 2.70 2.49 24.44
C ARG A 143 3.41 2.64 23.10
N ARG A 144 4.72 2.90 23.05
CA ARG A 144 5.44 3.16 21.79
C ARG A 144 6.89 2.70 21.83
N ILE A 145 7.31 2.03 20.76
CA ILE A 145 8.69 1.63 20.50
C ILE A 145 9.02 1.84 19.01
N SER A 146 10.22 2.33 18.71
CA SER A 146 10.73 2.42 17.34
C SER A 146 12.00 1.60 17.18
N VAL A 147 12.08 0.83 16.10
CA VAL A 147 13.25 0.04 15.73
C VAL A 147 13.61 0.34 14.27
N PRO A 148 14.74 1.03 14.03
CA PRO A 148 15.31 1.14 12.69
C PRO A 148 16.04 -0.13 12.27
N PHE A 149 15.86 -0.51 11.01
CA PHE A 149 16.48 -1.65 10.37
C PHE A 149 17.29 -1.19 9.16
N GLN A 150 18.53 -1.63 9.09
CA GLN A 150 19.43 -1.51 7.96
C GLN A 150 18.80 -2.19 6.75
N GLY A 151 18.41 -1.35 5.79
CA GLY A 151 17.98 -1.80 4.48
C GLY A 151 18.93 -1.28 3.42
N LYS A 152 18.80 -1.83 2.22
CA LYS A 152 19.51 -1.31 1.04
C LYS A 152 18.48 -1.01 -0.06
N PRO A 153 18.51 0.20 -0.66
CA PRO A 153 19.43 1.31 -0.38
C PRO A 153 19.10 2.20 0.83
N PHE A 154 17.96 2.00 1.49
CA PHE A 154 17.52 2.84 2.62
C PHE A 154 17.11 1.99 3.79
N ASN A 155 17.16 2.56 4.99
CA ASN A 155 16.71 1.90 6.20
C ASN A 155 15.17 1.84 6.24
N VAL A 156 14.67 0.88 7.00
CA VAL A 156 13.25 0.73 7.31
C VAL A 156 13.07 1.04 8.79
N THR A 157 12.25 2.02 9.13
CA THR A 157 11.90 2.32 10.51
C THR A 157 10.50 1.80 10.79
N ILE A 158 10.39 0.96 11.82
CA ILE A 158 9.10 0.40 12.28
C ILE A 158 8.81 0.97 13.66
N ILE A 159 7.66 1.61 13.78
CA ILE A 159 7.13 2.10 15.05
C ILE A 159 5.96 1.20 15.43
N GLN A 160 6.04 0.51 16.56
CA GLN A 160 4.91 -0.21 17.15
C GLN A 160 4.22 0.67 18.18
N VAL A 161 2.89 0.74 18.10
CA VAL A 161 2.06 1.54 19.00
C VAL A 161 0.96 0.75 19.71
N TRP A 162 0.57 1.27 20.87
CA TRP A 162 -0.66 0.92 21.57
C TRP A 162 -1.32 2.21 22.07
N ALA A 163 -2.28 2.71 21.28
CA ALA A 163 -2.94 3.98 21.55
C ALA A 163 -3.86 3.92 22.79
N PRO A 164 -4.16 5.05 23.43
CA PRO A 164 -5.12 5.12 24.52
C PRO A 164 -6.52 4.66 24.07
N ILE A 165 -7.30 4.14 25.02
CA ILE A 165 -8.69 3.75 24.79
C ILE A 165 -9.60 4.99 24.76
N SER A 166 -10.83 4.85 24.24
CA SER A 166 -11.73 5.99 24.02
C SER A 166 -12.15 6.77 25.27
N ASN A 167 -11.99 6.20 26.47
CA ASN A 167 -12.29 6.84 27.75
C ASN A 167 -11.01 7.23 28.52
N ALA A 168 -9.85 7.25 27.86
CA ALA A 168 -8.63 7.77 28.45
C ALA A 168 -8.73 9.27 28.68
N GLU A 169 -7.96 9.78 29.65
CA GLU A 169 -7.88 11.22 29.91
C GLU A 169 -7.25 11.95 28.72
N GLU A 170 -7.74 13.15 28.40
CA GLU A 170 -7.24 13.93 27.25
C GLU A 170 -5.72 14.16 27.33
N ALA A 171 -5.19 14.45 28.52
CA ALA A 171 -3.75 14.59 28.75
C ALA A 171 -2.95 13.30 28.44
N GLU A 172 -3.55 12.11 28.56
CA GLU A 172 -2.92 10.86 28.11
C GLU A 172 -2.90 10.76 26.59
N VAL A 173 -3.97 11.22 25.93
CA VAL A 173 -4.08 11.22 24.46
C VAL A 173 -3.11 12.22 23.83
N GLU A 174 -3.03 13.44 24.35
CA GLU A 174 -2.08 14.47 23.89
C GLU A 174 -0.64 13.97 24.02
N ARG A 175 -0.23 13.50 25.22
CA ARG A 175 1.08 12.87 25.43
C ARG A 175 1.33 11.66 24.52
N PHE A 176 0.26 11.00 24.06
CA PHE A 176 0.41 9.92 23.10
C PHE A 176 0.85 10.42 21.72
N TYR A 177 0.14 11.42 21.18
CA TYR A 177 0.39 11.96 19.86
C TYR A 177 1.65 12.84 19.81
N GLU A 178 1.92 13.66 20.82
CA GLU A 178 3.19 14.42 20.93
C GLU A 178 4.40 13.47 20.89
N GLY A 179 4.38 12.44 21.73
CA GLY A 179 5.45 11.47 21.75
C GLY A 179 5.52 10.57 20.51
N LEU A 180 4.46 10.50 19.68
CA LEU A 180 4.52 9.86 18.36
C LEU A 180 5.13 10.81 17.33
N GLN A 181 4.80 12.10 17.40
CA GLN A 181 5.40 13.15 16.57
C GLN A 181 6.92 13.18 16.73
N ASP A 182 7.43 13.08 17.97
CA ASP A 182 8.87 12.96 18.25
C ASP A 182 9.52 11.82 17.44
N PHE A 183 8.88 10.65 17.35
CA PHE A 183 9.41 9.53 16.56
C PHE A 183 9.41 9.84 15.07
N LEU A 184 8.39 10.54 14.57
CA LEU A 184 8.31 10.92 13.15
C LEU A 184 9.41 11.92 12.76
N GLU A 185 9.74 12.83 13.66
CA GLU A 185 10.80 13.83 13.48
C GLU A 185 12.20 13.22 13.57
N LEU A 186 12.39 12.27 14.50
CA LEU A 186 13.64 11.49 14.61
C LEU A 186 13.83 10.51 13.45
N THR A 187 12.75 10.09 12.77
CA THR A 187 12.83 9.17 11.64
C THR A 187 13.36 9.89 10.40
N PRO A 188 14.50 9.47 9.82
CA PRO A 188 15.03 10.10 8.61
C PRO A 188 14.01 10.10 7.47
N LYS A 189 13.83 11.24 6.80
CA LYS A 189 12.85 11.40 5.69
C LYS A 189 13.06 10.43 4.53
N LYS A 190 14.28 9.89 4.38
CA LYS A 190 14.65 8.92 3.34
C LYS A 190 14.30 7.47 3.71
N ASP A 191 14.02 7.21 4.98
CA ASP A 191 13.72 5.85 5.47
C ASP A 191 12.29 5.47 5.09
N VAL A 192 12.08 4.18 4.86
CA VAL A 192 10.72 3.63 4.81
C VAL A 192 10.13 3.70 6.20
N LEU A 193 8.99 4.36 6.36
CA LEU A 193 8.26 4.37 7.61
C LEU A 193 7.05 3.43 7.56
N PHE A 194 6.98 2.55 8.55
CA PHE A 194 5.76 1.85 8.93
C PHE A 194 5.42 2.15 10.38
N ILE A 195 4.19 2.60 10.63
CA ILE A 195 3.62 2.67 11.98
C ILE A 195 2.58 1.58 12.07
N ILE A 196 2.78 0.64 12.98
CA ILE A 196 1.95 -0.54 13.15
C ILE A 196 1.44 -0.59 14.58
N GLY A 197 0.28 -1.18 14.82
CA GLY A 197 -0.21 -1.33 16.19
C GLY A 197 -1.72 -1.33 16.33
N ASP A 198 -2.12 -1.37 17.60
CA ASP A 198 -3.50 -1.22 18.04
C ASP A 198 -3.74 0.26 18.35
N TRP A 199 -4.59 0.89 17.54
CA TRP A 199 -4.90 2.31 17.61
C TRP A 199 -6.15 2.60 18.45
N ASN A 200 -6.88 1.57 18.91
CA ASN A 200 -8.18 1.73 19.58
C ASN A 200 -9.17 2.66 18.83
N ALA A 201 -8.96 2.85 17.53
CA ALA A 201 -9.62 3.84 16.70
C ALA A 201 -10.46 3.15 15.61
N LYS A 202 -11.60 3.73 15.26
CA LYS A 202 -12.40 3.30 14.11
C LYS A 202 -12.38 4.41 13.08
N VAL A 203 -11.70 4.20 11.95
CA VAL A 203 -11.61 5.24 10.91
C VAL A 203 -12.79 5.18 9.95
N GLY A 204 -13.44 4.02 9.86
CA GLY A 204 -14.70 3.81 9.17
C GLY A 204 -14.53 3.62 7.67
N SER A 205 -15.59 3.12 7.02
CA SER A 205 -15.59 2.81 5.58
C SER A 205 -15.69 4.03 4.66
N GLN A 206 -15.78 5.24 5.24
CA GLN A 206 -15.80 6.47 4.47
C GLN A 206 -14.40 6.76 3.93
N GLU A 207 -14.28 6.84 2.61
CA GLU A 207 -13.02 7.17 1.95
C GLU A 207 -12.65 8.61 2.24
N ILE A 208 -11.49 8.82 2.86
CA ILE A 208 -10.81 10.11 2.95
C ILE A 208 -9.66 10.06 1.96
N PRO A 209 -9.78 10.69 0.78
CA PRO A 209 -8.89 10.26 -0.29
C PRO A 209 -7.45 10.76 -0.07
N GLY A 210 -6.49 9.86 -0.30
CA GLY A 210 -5.07 10.05 0.05
C GLY A 210 -4.72 9.65 1.49
N LEU A 211 -5.69 9.15 2.27
CA LEU A 211 -5.52 8.81 3.67
C LEU A 211 -6.15 7.47 4.06
N THR A 212 -7.43 7.26 3.77
CA THR A 212 -8.14 5.97 4.00
C THR A 212 -8.80 5.47 2.73
N GLY A 213 -9.01 4.15 2.65
CA GLY A 213 -9.83 3.50 1.64
C GLY A 213 -11.20 3.08 2.16
N LYS A 214 -12.02 2.49 1.30
CA LYS A 214 -13.44 2.13 1.57
C LYS A 214 -13.63 0.82 2.35
N PHE A 215 -12.56 0.15 2.72
CA PHE A 215 -12.62 -1.25 3.16
C PHE A 215 -12.45 -1.44 4.67
N ASP A 216 -12.57 -0.38 5.46
CA ASP A 216 -12.65 -0.48 6.92
C ASP A 216 -14.07 -0.81 7.41
N LEU A 217 -14.24 -1.07 8.72
CA LEU A 217 -15.52 -1.48 9.31
C LEU A 217 -16.29 -0.35 10.00
N GLY A 218 -17.52 -0.17 9.54
CA GLY A 218 -18.53 0.67 10.19
C GLY A 218 -18.21 2.16 10.09
N GLU A 219 -18.74 2.93 11.04
CA GLU A 219 -18.57 4.39 11.07
C GLU A 219 -17.36 4.83 11.89
N GLN A 220 -16.83 6.00 11.52
CA GLN A 220 -15.75 6.67 12.22
C GLN A 220 -16.21 7.06 13.63
N ASN A 221 -15.32 6.92 14.62
CA ASN A 221 -15.54 7.46 15.97
C ASN A 221 -14.61 8.65 16.24
N GLU A 222 -14.83 9.39 17.34
CA GLU A 222 -14.02 10.55 17.72
C GLU A 222 -12.50 10.24 17.79
N VAL A 223 -12.14 9.09 18.35
CA VAL A 223 -10.74 8.62 18.39
C VAL A 223 -10.20 8.38 16.97
N GLY A 224 -11.03 7.85 16.08
CA GLY A 224 -10.74 7.68 14.66
C GLY A 224 -10.61 9.00 13.91
N GLN A 225 -11.40 10.01 14.26
CA GLN A 225 -11.25 11.36 13.72
C GLN A 225 -9.87 11.94 14.07
N ARG A 226 -9.49 11.88 15.35
CA ARG A 226 -8.18 12.34 15.80
C ARG A 226 -7.02 11.61 15.12
N LEU A 227 -7.15 10.30 14.91
CA LEU A 227 -6.16 9.53 14.12
C LEU A 227 -6.10 10.03 12.68
N THR A 228 -7.24 10.28 12.04
CA THR A 228 -7.25 10.78 10.66
C THR A 228 -6.65 12.19 10.57
N GLU A 229 -6.93 13.09 11.50
CA GLU A 229 -6.33 14.44 11.55
C GLU A 229 -4.80 14.35 11.66
N PHE A 230 -4.28 13.55 12.61
CA PHE A 230 -2.84 13.31 12.75
C PHE A 230 -2.20 12.75 11.46
N CYS A 231 -2.91 11.85 10.78
CA CYS A 231 -2.43 11.29 9.51
C CYS A 231 -2.43 12.31 8.37
N GLN A 232 -3.40 13.24 8.33
CA GLN A 232 -3.43 14.32 7.34
C GLN A 232 -2.24 15.25 7.52
N GLU A 233 -1.98 15.68 8.75
CA GLU A 233 -0.87 16.58 9.09
C GLU A 233 0.50 15.96 8.73
N ASN A 234 0.65 14.65 8.95
CA ASN A 234 1.91 13.93 8.73
C ASN A 234 2.00 13.20 7.38
N ILE A 235 1.02 13.38 6.49
CA ILE A 235 0.96 12.78 5.15
C ILE A 235 1.11 11.24 5.23
N LEU A 236 0.31 10.63 6.10
CA LEU A 236 0.26 9.19 6.33
C LEU A 236 -1.00 8.58 5.70
N VAL A 237 -0.81 7.41 5.11
CA VAL A 237 -1.88 6.59 4.56
C VAL A 237 -2.15 5.41 5.49
N ILE A 238 -3.40 5.19 5.86
CA ILE A 238 -3.86 4.03 6.64
C ILE A 238 -4.01 2.83 5.71
N ALA A 239 -2.89 2.17 5.41
CA ALA A 239 -2.73 1.27 4.27
C ALA A 239 -3.71 0.08 4.27
N ASN A 240 -4.01 -0.52 5.42
CA ASN A 240 -4.91 -1.68 5.48
C ASN A 240 -6.39 -1.35 5.20
N THR A 241 -6.78 -0.06 5.14
CA THR A 241 -8.12 0.36 4.71
C THR A 241 -8.27 0.42 3.19
N LEU A 242 -7.15 0.40 2.45
CA LEU A 242 -7.12 0.44 0.98
C LEU A 242 -7.48 -0.90 0.34
N PHE A 243 -7.36 -2.01 1.07
CA PHE A 243 -7.48 -3.35 0.51
C PHE A 243 -8.80 -4.02 0.89
N GLN A 244 -9.57 -4.44 -0.12
CA GLN A 244 -10.76 -5.25 0.11
C GLN A 244 -10.35 -6.61 0.69
N GLN A 245 -10.87 -6.93 1.87
CA GLN A 245 -10.78 -8.27 2.45
C GLN A 245 -12.17 -8.85 2.65
N HIS A 246 -12.23 -10.18 2.76
CA HIS A 246 -13.45 -10.84 3.18
C HIS A 246 -13.88 -10.31 4.56
N LYS A 247 -15.18 -10.03 4.77
CA LYS A 247 -15.70 -9.42 6.02
C LYS A 247 -15.20 -10.11 7.31
N ARG A 248 -15.07 -11.45 7.28
CA ARG A 248 -14.51 -12.26 8.38
C ARG A 248 -13.04 -11.98 8.75
N ARG A 249 -12.29 -11.29 7.90
CA ARG A 249 -10.85 -10.98 8.05
C ARG A 249 -10.59 -9.50 8.33
N LEU A 250 -11.62 -8.64 8.22
CA LEU A 250 -11.49 -7.20 8.44
C LEU A 250 -11.39 -6.84 9.93
N TYR A 251 -12.22 -7.46 10.77
CA TYR A 251 -12.21 -7.16 12.19
C TYR A 251 -10.97 -7.74 12.87
N THR A 252 -10.33 -6.91 13.67
CA THR A 252 -9.13 -7.23 14.45
C THR A 252 -9.45 -7.39 15.93
N TRP A 253 -10.63 -6.94 16.35
CA TRP A 253 -11.14 -7.10 17.70
C TRP A 253 -12.56 -7.64 17.69
N THR A 254 -12.86 -8.47 18.69
CA THR A 254 -14.20 -8.98 18.97
C THR A 254 -14.49 -8.79 20.46
N SER A 255 -15.70 -8.34 20.78
CA SER A 255 -16.12 -8.15 22.17
C SER A 255 -16.12 -9.49 22.94
N PRO A 256 -15.98 -9.46 24.28
CA PRO A 256 -15.95 -10.68 25.09
C PRO A 256 -17.20 -11.56 24.90
N ASP A 257 -18.36 -10.95 24.68
CA ASP A 257 -19.65 -11.58 24.41
C ASP A 257 -19.83 -12.00 22.94
N GLY A 258 -18.89 -11.68 22.05
CA GLY A 258 -18.94 -12.01 20.63
C GLY A 258 -19.87 -11.16 19.77
N GLN A 259 -20.62 -10.21 20.36
CA GLN A 259 -21.67 -9.47 19.65
C GLN A 259 -21.13 -8.37 18.73
N TYR A 260 -19.99 -7.77 19.08
CA TYR A 260 -19.42 -6.64 18.37
C TYR A 260 -18.05 -6.97 17.79
N GLN A 261 -17.82 -6.50 16.57
CA GLN A 261 -16.57 -6.68 15.85
C GLN A 261 -16.08 -5.32 15.38
N LYS A 262 -14.79 -5.03 15.60
CA LYS A 262 -14.17 -3.75 15.24
C LYS A 262 -12.84 -4.00 14.55
N GLN A 263 -12.48 -3.11 13.63
CA GLN A 263 -11.13 -2.99 13.11
C GLN A 263 -10.48 -1.80 13.84
N ILE A 264 -9.42 -2.09 14.59
CA ILE A 264 -8.72 -1.10 15.43
C ILE A 264 -7.20 -1.19 15.29
N ASP A 265 -6.70 -2.22 14.60
CA ASP A 265 -5.29 -2.37 14.31
C ASP A 265 -5.01 -1.87 12.88
N TYR A 266 -4.04 -0.97 12.73
CA TYR A 266 -3.72 -0.35 11.45
C TYR A 266 -2.23 -0.35 11.15
N ILE A 267 -1.92 -0.27 9.85
CA ILE A 267 -0.59 -0.11 9.30
C ILE A 267 -0.57 1.21 8.53
N LEU A 268 0.23 2.18 8.96
CA LEU A 268 0.39 3.46 8.30
C LEU A 268 1.69 3.57 7.52
N SER A 269 1.69 4.30 6.39
CA SER A 269 2.86 4.48 5.52
C SER A 269 2.85 5.79 4.72
N ARG A 270 4.02 6.19 4.18
CA ARG A 270 4.26 7.45 3.45
C ARG A 270 4.28 7.31 1.90
N LEU A 271 3.73 6.25 1.29
CA LEU A 271 4.00 5.90 -0.13
C LEU A 271 3.41 6.87 -1.19
N GLN A 272 2.26 7.49 -0.93
CA GLN A 272 1.46 8.18 -1.97
C GLN A 272 1.98 9.57 -2.34
N GLN A 273 2.76 10.20 -1.46
CA GLN A 273 3.35 11.53 -1.70
C GLN A 273 4.35 11.54 -2.87
N TYR A 274 5.07 10.44 -3.09
CA TYR A 274 6.06 10.33 -4.16
C TYR A 274 5.41 10.25 -5.55
N VAL A 275 4.27 9.57 -5.66
CA VAL A 275 3.57 9.39 -6.94
C VAL A 275 2.92 10.70 -7.40
N ASN A 276 2.29 11.44 -6.49
CA ASN A 276 1.57 12.67 -6.86
C ASN A 276 2.51 13.80 -7.27
N HIS A 277 3.74 13.85 -6.73
CA HIS A 277 4.74 14.84 -7.10
C HIS A 277 5.17 14.70 -8.58
N GLU A 278 5.23 13.47 -9.08
CA GLU A 278 5.70 13.19 -10.43
C GLU A 278 4.64 13.33 -11.53
N LEU A 279 3.36 13.54 -11.19
CA LEU A 279 2.27 13.57 -12.19
C LEU A 279 1.83 15.00 -12.53
N PRO A 280 1.99 15.45 -13.79
CA PRO A 280 1.63 16.80 -14.22
C PRO A 280 0.12 16.98 -14.29
N ASP A 281 -0.36 18.23 -14.33
CA ASP A 281 -1.79 18.49 -14.24
C ASP A 281 -2.63 17.91 -15.37
N ALA A 282 -2.02 17.73 -16.55
CA ALA A 282 -2.66 17.18 -17.74
C ALA A 282 -3.15 15.74 -17.58
N GLN A 283 -2.53 14.93 -16.71
CA GLN A 283 -3.00 13.56 -16.41
C GLN A 283 -4.04 13.61 -15.30
N ALA A 284 -5.30 13.29 -15.63
CA ALA A 284 -6.41 13.24 -14.68
C ALA A 284 -6.74 11.83 -14.19
N GLY A 285 -6.40 10.79 -14.96
CA GLY A 285 -6.78 9.42 -14.65
C GLY A 285 -6.23 8.96 -13.31
N PHE A 286 -7.05 8.27 -12.53
CA PHE A 286 -6.69 7.74 -11.21
C PHE A 286 -6.19 8.78 -10.21
N ARG A 287 -6.56 10.06 -10.38
CA ARG A 287 -6.24 11.14 -9.45
C ARG A 287 -7.49 11.64 -8.74
N LYS A 288 -7.33 11.91 -7.44
CA LYS A 288 -8.39 12.44 -6.61
C LYS A 288 -8.90 13.77 -7.18
N GLY A 289 -10.22 13.90 -7.31
CA GLY A 289 -10.88 15.14 -7.74
C GLY A 289 -10.66 15.47 -9.22
N ARG A 290 -10.26 14.50 -10.04
CA ARG A 290 -10.05 14.66 -11.48
C ARG A 290 -10.70 13.51 -12.22
N GLY A 291 -11.95 13.70 -12.60
CA GLY A 291 -12.75 12.74 -13.35
C GLY A 291 -12.77 13.03 -14.85
N THR A 292 -13.36 12.11 -15.61
CA THR A 292 -13.60 12.29 -17.05
C THR A 292 -14.44 13.53 -17.33
N ARG A 293 -15.39 13.87 -16.45
CA ARG A 293 -16.22 15.08 -16.56
C ARG A 293 -15.39 16.36 -16.51
N ASP A 294 -14.35 16.40 -15.68
CA ASP A 294 -13.47 17.56 -15.57
C ASP A 294 -12.64 17.74 -16.85
N GLN A 295 -12.14 16.64 -17.43
CA GLN A 295 -11.43 16.72 -18.72
C GLN A 295 -12.33 17.10 -19.89
N ILE A 296 -13.56 16.60 -19.91
CA ILE A 296 -14.57 17.03 -20.90
C ILE A 296 -14.87 18.52 -20.74
N ALA A 297 -15.04 19.01 -19.51
CA ALA A 297 -15.24 20.44 -19.23
C ALA A 297 -14.05 21.29 -19.70
N ASN A 298 -12.82 20.84 -19.46
CA ASN A 298 -11.61 21.51 -19.96
C ASN A 298 -11.61 21.62 -21.49
N ILE A 299 -11.96 20.56 -22.21
CA ILE A 299 -12.08 20.57 -23.67
C ILE A 299 -13.16 21.57 -24.11
N HIS A 300 -14.33 21.58 -23.46
CA HIS A 300 -15.40 22.54 -23.77
C HIS A 300 -14.94 23.98 -23.60
N TRP A 301 -14.29 24.32 -22.49
CA TRP A 301 -13.78 25.68 -22.25
C TRP A 301 -12.71 26.09 -23.27
N ILE A 302 -11.85 25.15 -23.68
CA ILE A 302 -10.86 25.39 -24.74
C ILE A 302 -11.56 25.71 -26.07
N ILE A 303 -12.60 24.96 -26.44
CA ILE A 303 -13.39 25.20 -27.65
C ILE A 303 -14.09 26.57 -27.59
N GLU A 304 -14.71 26.90 -26.46
CA GLU A 304 -15.37 28.20 -26.26
C GLU A 304 -14.39 29.35 -26.40
N LYS A 305 -13.21 29.25 -25.76
CA LYS A 305 -12.16 30.26 -25.90
C LYS A 305 -11.62 30.37 -27.32
N ALA A 306 -11.39 29.25 -28.02
CA ALA A 306 -10.95 29.31 -29.41
C ALA A 306 -11.96 30.01 -30.32
N ARG A 307 -13.27 29.77 -30.10
CA ARG A 307 -14.36 30.46 -30.83
C ARG A 307 -14.39 31.96 -30.54
N GLU A 308 -14.23 32.35 -29.27
CA GLU A 308 -14.17 33.76 -28.86
C GLU A 308 -13.06 34.53 -29.61
N PHE A 309 -11.91 33.91 -29.81
CA PHE A 309 -10.77 34.50 -30.53
C PHE A 309 -10.68 34.13 -32.01
N GLN A 310 -11.72 33.49 -32.58
CA GLN A 310 -11.76 33.03 -33.97
C GLN A 310 -10.53 32.21 -34.41
N LYS A 311 -10.01 31.37 -33.50
CA LYS A 311 -8.91 30.46 -33.78
C LYS A 311 -9.42 29.10 -34.22
N ASN A 312 -8.74 28.51 -35.20
CA ASN A 312 -8.91 27.10 -35.51
C ASN A 312 -8.24 26.27 -34.42
N ILE A 313 -8.87 25.15 -34.07
CA ILE A 313 -8.33 24.15 -33.15
C ILE A 313 -8.56 22.77 -33.72
N TYR A 314 -7.57 21.91 -33.57
CA TYR A 314 -7.60 20.53 -34.04
C TYR A 314 -7.37 19.60 -32.86
N PHE A 315 -8.17 18.53 -32.77
CA PHE A 315 -8.03 17.51 -31.74
C PHE A 315 -7.66 16.17 -32.37
N CYS A 316 -6.77 15.42 -31.71
CA CYS A 316 -6.49 14.02 -32.02
C CYS A 316 -6.69 13.17 -30.77
N PHE A 317 -7.58 12.20 -30.85
CA PHE A 317 -7.87 11.26 -29.77
C PHE A 317 -7.06 9.97 -30.01
N ILE A 318 -6.22 9.63 -29.04
CA ILE A 318 -5.34 8.46 -29.05
C ILE A 318 -5.86 7.46 -28.02
N ASP A 319 -6.12 6.25 -28.48
CA ASP A 319 -6.47 5.09 -27.66
C ASP A 319 -5.34 4.05 -27.76
N TYR A 320 -4.69 3.76 -26.64
CA TYR A 320 -3.60 2.79 -26.59
C TYR A 320 -4.15 1.36 -26.48
N ALA A 321 -3.94 0.57 -27.53
CA ALA A 321 -4.38 -0.81 -27.57
C ALA A 321 -3.84 -1.64 -26.39
N LYS A 322 -4.75 -2.06 -25.50
CA LYS A 322 -4.45 -2.91 -24.33
C LYS A 322 -3.38 -2.31 -23.40
N ALA A 323 -3.37 -0.99 -23.21
CA ALA A 323 -2.34 -0.25 -22.46
C ALA A 323 -1.92 -0.93 -21.14
N PHE A 324 -2.89 -1.32 -20.32
CA PHE A 324 -2.67 -2.00 -19.04
C PHE A 324 -1.96 -3.35 -19.17
N ALA A 325 -2.21 -4.11 -20.24
CA ALA A 325 -1.61 -5.43 -20.47
C ALA A 325 -0.22 -5.33 -21.13
N CYS A 326 0.09 -4.20 -21.75
CA CYS A 326 1.32 -4.00 -22.51
C CYS A 326 2.50 -3.49 -21.66
N VAL A 327 2.26 -3.11 -20.39
CA VAL A 327 3.32 -2.61 -19.48
C VAL A 327 4.42 -3.65 -19.28
N ASP A 328 5.63 -3.36 -19.77
CA ASP A 328 6.77 -4.26 -19.58
C ASP A 328 7.33 -4.12 -18.16
N HIS A 329 7.45 -5.23 -17.43
CA HIS A 329 7.91 -5.19 -16.04
C HIS A 329 9.36 -4.72 -15.94
N ASN A 330 10.25 -5.12 -16.85
CA ASN A 330 11.65 -4.71 -16.81
C ASN A 330 11.79 -3.22 -17.10
N LYS A 331 11.01 -2.67 -18.05
CA LYS A 331 10.91 -1.22 -18.27
C LYS A 331 10.33 -0.52 -17.04
N LEU A 332 9.23 -1.03 -16.46
CA LEU A 332 8.58 -0.45 -15.29
C LEU A 332 9.56 -0.26 -14.11
N TRP A 333 10.41 -1.24 -13.81
CA TRP A 333 11.37 -1.11 -12.70
C TRP A 333 12.43 -0.03 -12.97
N LYS A 334 12.87 0.12 -14.22
CA LYS A 334 13.80 1.19 -14.61
C LYS A 334 13.12 2.55 -14.50
N ILE A 335 11.89 2.65 -15.00
CA ILE A 335 11.09 3.87 -14.97
C ILE A 335 10.86 4.35 -13.54
N LEU A 336 10.43 3.47 -12.63
CA LEU A 336 10.23 3.86 -11.24
C LEU A 336 11.51 4.46 -10.64
N LYS A 337 12.67 3.87 -10.93
CA LYS A 337 13.96 4.38 -10.48
C LYS A 337 14.29 5.76 -11.07
N GLU A 338 14.05 5.95 -12.36
CA GLU A 338 14.29 7.24 -13.05
C GLU A 338 13.31 8.33 -12.61
N MET A 339 12.08 7.96 -12.27
CA MET A 339 11.03 8.83 -11.71
C MET A 339 11.23 9.15 -10.22
N GLY A 340 12.44 8.94 -9.68
CA GLY A 340 12.76 9.26 -8.29
C GLY A 340 12.10 8.35 -7.24
N ILE A 341 11.40 7.28 -7.65
CA ILE A 341 10.85 6.31 -6.70
C ILE A 341 12.01 5.53 -6.08
N PRO A 342 12.14 5.54 -4.74
CA PRO A 342 13.24 4.87 -4.07
C PRO A 342 13.36 3.39 -4.46
N ASP A 343 14.59 2.91 -4.75
CA ASP A 343 14.83 1.54 -5.24
C ASP A 343 14.26 0.45 -4.29
N HIS A 344 14.11 0.74 -3.00
CA HIS A 344 13.54 -0.21 -2.04
C HIS A 344 12.04 -0.45 -2.29
N LEU A 345 11.28 0.60 -2.65
CA LEU A 345 9.87 0.48 -3.05
C LEU A 345 9.78 -0.25 -4.39
N THR A 346 10.64 0.12 -5.33
CA THR A 346 10.77 -0.56 -6.63
C THR A 346 11.09 -2.05 -6.43
N CYS A 347 11.93 -2.42 -5.46
CA CYS A 347 12.26 -3.80 -5.14
C CYS A 347 11.06 -4.55 -4.53
N LEU A 348 10.31 -3.93 -3.61
CA LEU A 348 9.08 -4.49 -3.05
C LEU A 348 8.03 -4.76 -4.15
N LEU A 349 7.83 -3.78 -5.03
CA LEU A 349 6.96 -3.88 -6.20
C LEU A 349 7.43 -4.97 -7.17
N ARG A 350 8.73 -5.03 -7.48
CA ARG A 350 9.31 -6.10 -8.31
C ARG A 350 9.07 -7.48 -7.71
N ASN A 351 9.21 -7.62 -6.39
CA ASN A 351 8.94 -8.88 -5.68
C ASN A 351 7.45 -9.27 -5.66
N LEU A 352 6.56 -8.26 -5.71
CA LEU A 352 5.12 -8.43 -5.88
C LEU A 352 4.79 -8.95 -7.30
N TYR A 353 5.58 -8.53 -8.30
CA TYR A 353 5.43 -8.90 -9.70
C TYR A 353 6.15 -10.20 -10.13
N ALA A 354 7.15 -10.65 -9.38
CA ALA A 354 7.98 -11.80 -9.76
C ALA A 354 7.25 -13.16 -9.72
N GLY A 355 7.44 -13.98 -10.77
CA GLY A 355 7.02 -15.39 -10.83
C GLY A 355 5.50 -15.57 -10.72
N GLN A 356 4.75 -14.83 -11.51
CA GLN A 356 3.30 -14.94 -11.61
C GLN A 356 2.94 -15.85 -12.78
N GLU A 357 2.01 -16.77 -12.60
CA GLU A 357 1.48 -17.60 -13.70
C GLU A 357 -0.01 -17.40 -13.82
N ALA A 358 -0.59 -17.12 -14.97
CA ALA A 358 -2.03 -17.14 -15.20
C ALA A 358 -2.50 -18.43 -15.91
N THR A 359 -3.78 -18.77 -15.88
CA THR A 359 -4.49 -19.79 -16.67
C THR A 359 -5.85 -19.24 -17.04
N VAL A 360 -6.44 -19.68 -18.15
CA VAL A 360 -7.70 -19.15 -18.65
C VAL A 360 -8.85 -20.13 -18.44
N ARG A 361 -9.98 -19.68 -17.87
CA ARG A 361 -11.21 -20.48 -17.81
C ARG A 361 -12.09 -20.22 -19.04
N THR A 362 -12.41 -21.27 -19.77
CA THR A 362 -13.27 -21.28 -20.97
C THR A 362 -14.50 -22.16 -20.74
N GLY A 363 -15.47 -22.14 -21.66
CA GLY A 363 -16.63 -23.03 -21.62
C GLY A 363 -16.28 -24.53 -21.76
N HIS A 364 -15.06 -24.86 -22.19
CA HIS A 364 -14.57 -26.23 -22.33
C HIS A 364 -13.64 -26.67 -21.19
N GLY A 365 -13.44 -25.82 -20.17
CA GLY A 365 -12.53 -26.06 -19.04
C GLY A 365 -11.46 -24.99 -18.88
N THR A 366 -10.51 -25.25 -17.99
CA THR A 366 -9.38 -24.36 -17.67
C THR A 366 -8.15 -24.71 -18.51
N THR A 367 -7.45 -23.73 -19.06
CA THR A 367 -6.23 -23.95 -19.85
C THR A 367 -5.03 -24.33 -18.97
N ASP A 368 -3.89 -24.60 -19.60
CA ASP A 368 -2.62 -24.69 -18.87
C ASP A 368 -2.21 -23.35 -18.26
N TRP A 369 -1.36 -23.44 -17.23
CA TRP A 369 -0.75 -22.30 -16.58
C TRP A 369 0.39 -21.73 -17.45
N PHE A 370 0.46 -20.40 -17.55
CA PHE A 370 1.46 -19.66 -18.30
C PHE A 370 1.99 -18.46 -17.50
N GLN A 371 3.26 -18.11 -17.66
CA GLN A 371 3.86 -17.01 -16.89
C GLN A 371 3.38 -15.62 -17.36
N ILE A 372 3.03 -14.74 -16.42
CA ILE A 372 2.73 -13.33 -16.68
C ILE A 372 4.06 -12.57 -16.74
N ARG A 373 4.40 -12.05 -17.92
CA ARG A 373 5.65 -11.30 -18.16
C ARG A 373 5.45 -9.81 -18.42
N LYS A 374 4.21 -9.40 -18.69
CA LYS A 374 3.80 -8.04 -19.00
C LYS A 374 2.44 -7.74 -18.40
N GLY A 375 2.14 -6.46 -18.30
CA GLY A 375 0.91 -5.90 -17.82
C GLY A 375 0.92 -5.61 -16.33
N ILE A 376 0.12 -4.63 -15.92
CA ILE A 376 -0.12 -4.33 -14.52
C ILE A 376 -1.23 -5.22 -13.96
N ARG A 377 -1.19 -5.46 -12.65
CA ARG A 377 -2.13 -6.38 -12.01
C ARG A 377 -3.56 -5.84 -12.02
N GLN A 378 -4.48 -6.56 -12.65
CA GLN A 378 -5.91 -6.24 -12.55
C GLN A 378 -6.40 -6.37 -11.10
N GLY A 379 -7.22 -5.41 -10.65
CA GLY A 379 -7.75 -5.36 -9.29
C GLY A 379 -6.75 -4.95 -8.20
N CYS A 380 -5.49 -4.66 -8.54
CA CYS A 380 -4.51 -4.18 -7.58
C CYS A 380 -4.53 -2.63 -7.49
N ILE A 381 -4.64 -2.11 -6.27
CA ILE A 381 -4.77 -0.66 -5.99
C ILE A 381 -3.53 0.15 -6.41
N LEU A 382 -2.35 -0.48 -6.40
CA LEU A 382 -1.12 0.17 -6.86
C LEU A 382 -1.02 0.22 -8.38
N SER A 383 -1.72 -0.65 -9.11
CA SER A 383 -1.62 -0.73 -10.58
C SER A 383 -1.97 0.60 -11.26
N PRO A 384 -3.06 1.30 -10.90
CA PRO A 384 -3.31 2.68 -11.37
C PRO A 384 -2.12 3.63 -11.23
N CYS A 385 -1.49 3.67 -10.06
CA CYS A 385 -0.33 4.54 -9.80
C CYS A 385 0.89 4.15 -10.63
N LEU A 386 1.18 2.84 -10.73
CA LEU A 386 2.29 2.32 -11.53
C LEU A 386 2.09 2.60 -13.02
N PHE A 387 0.85 2.49 -13.51
CA PHE A 387 0.50 2.83 -14.88
C PHE A 387 0.72 4.31 -15.16
N ASN A 388 0.23 5.18 -14.28
CA ASN A 388 0.41 6.62 -14.45
C ASN A 388 1.89 7.00 -14.49
N LEU A 389 2.73 6.44 -13.63
CA LEU A 389 4.18 6.68 -13.67
C LEU A 389 4.81 6.16 -14.98
N TYR A 390 4.37 5.01 -15.46
CA TYR A 390 4.84 4.43 -16.72
C TYR A 390 4.45 5.27 -17.93
N ALA A 391 3.18 5.68 -18.02
CA ALA A 391 2.65 6.52 -19.09
C ALA A 391 3.25 7.93 -19.06
N GLU A 392 3.47 8.47 -17.85
CA GLU A 392 4.10 9.77 -17.67
C GLU A 392 5.55 9.76 -18.16
N TYR A 393 6.31 8.72 -17.83
CA TYR A 393 7.67 8.57 -18.32
C TYR A 393 7.75 8.56 -19.86
N ILE A 394 6.85 7.83 -20.52
CA ILE A 394 6.74 7.82 -21.98
C ILE A 394 6.43 9.23 -22.51
N THR A 395 5.52 9.94 -21.84
CA THR A 395 5.11 11.30 -22.22
C THR A 395 6.26 12.31 -22.09
N ARG A 396 7.04 12.24 -21.01
CA ARG A 396 8.25 13.06 -20.82
C ARG A 396 9.27 12.81 -21.92
N ASN A 397 9.53 11.54 -22.23
CA ASN A 397 10.49 11.16 -23.28
C ASN A 397 10.03 11.52 -24.70
N ALA A 398 8.73 11.64 -24.94
CA ALA A 398 8.20 12.16 -26.20
C ALA A 398 8.46 13.68 -26.38
N GLY A 399 8.84 14.38 -25.30
CA GLY A 399 9.10 15.82 -25.30
C GLY A 399 7.84 16.61 -25.67
N LEU A 400 6.69 16.19 -25.12
CA LEU A 400 5.41 16.88 -25.32
C LEU A 400 5.37 18.18 -24.51
N GLU A 401 5.84 18.22 -23.26
CA GLU A 401 5.84 19.47 -22.46
C GLU A 401 6.71 20.58 -23.08
N GLU A 402 7.81 20.20 -23.72
CA GLU A 402 8.76 21.13 -24.37
C GLU A 402 8.30 21.56 -25.77
N ALA A 403 7.23 20.94 -26.30
CA ALA A 403 6.75 21.24 -27.63
C ALA A 403 6.13 22.65 -27.69
N GLN A 404 6.53 23.44 -28.69
CA GLN A 404 5.95 24.75 -28.96
C GLN A 404 4.54 24.67 -29.55
N ALA A 405 4.20 23.53 -30.16
CA ALA A 405 2.89 23.21 -30.70
C ALA A 405 1.86 23.03 -29.57
N GLY A 406 0.66 23.54 -29.76
CA GLY A 406 -0.43 23.49 -28.76
C GLY A 406 -1.29 24.74 -28.76
N ILE A 407 -2.22 24.81 -27.82
CA ILE A 407 -3.12 25.94 -27.62
C ILE A 407 -2.53 26.86 -26.56
N LYS A 408 -2.23 28.10 -26.96
CA LYS A 408 -1.64 29.11 -26.07
C LYS A 408 -2.75 29.86 -25.34
N THR A 409 -2.88 29.65 -24.04
CA THR A 409 -3.89 30.31 -23.21
C THR A 409 -3.32 30.69 -21.85
N ALA A 410 -3.62 31.91 -21.38
CA ALA A 410 -3.19 32.42 -20.07
C ALA A 410 -1.70 32.19 -19.73
N GLY A 411 -0.81 32.36 -20.71
CA GLY A 411 0.64 32.17 -20.55
C GLY A 411 1.10 30.71 -20.47
N ARG A 412 0.21 29.74 -20.70
CA ARG A 412 0.51 28.30 -20.76
C ARG A 412 0.28 27.78 -22.18
N ASN A 413 1.04 26.76 -22.55
CA ASN A 413 0.81 25.98 -23.76
C ASN A 413 0.13 24.66 -23.39
N ILE A 414 -1.09 24.44 -23.86
CA ILE A 414 -1.85 23.21 -23.60
C ILE A 414 -1.86 22.40 -24.90
N ASN A 415 -1.15 21.27 -24.91
CA ASN A 415 -1.06 20.41 -26.09
C ASN A 415 -1.59 19.00 -25.86
N ASN A 416 -1.85 18.61 -24.60
CA ASN A 416 -2.46 17.34 -24.27
C ASN A 416 -3.36 17.41 -23.03
N LEU A 417 -4.42 16.61 -23.03
CA LEU A 417 -5.20 16.23 -21.86
C LEU A 417 -5.29 14.71 -21.82
N ARG A 418 -5.07 14.13 -20.64
CA ARG A 418 -4.96 12.67 -20.46
C ARG A 418 -5.90 12.19 -19.38
N TYR A 419 -6.46 10.99 -19.58
CA TYR A 419 -7.22 10.27 -18.57
C TYR A 419 -6.84 8.79 -18.64
N ALA A 420 -5.91 8.39 -17.77
CA ALA A 420 -5.32 7.05 -17.79
C ALA A 420 -4.65 6.80 -19.15
N ASP A 421 -5.15 5.84 -19.93
CA ASP A 421 -4.71 5.51 -21.28
C ASP A 421 -5.29 6.43 -22.36
N ASP A 422 -6.41 7.09 -22.12
CA ASP A 422 -6.96 8.04 -23.09
C ASP A 422 -6.09 9.30 -23.17
N THR A 423 -5.61 9.63 -24.37
CA THR A 423 -4.81 10.84 -24.61
C THR A 423 -5.45 11.68 -25.71
N THR A 424 -5.75 12.93 -25.40
CA THR A 424 -6.22 13.92 -26.38
C THR A 424 -5.10 14.91 -26.66
N LEU A 425 -4.59 14.95 -27.89
CA LEU A 425 -3.68 15.98 -28.36
C LEU A 425 -4.46 17.14 -28.97
N MET A 426 -3.92 18.35 -28.87
CA MET A 426 -4.55 19.54 -29.44
C MET A 426 -3.53 20.58 -29.92
N ALA A 427 -3.86 21.27 -31.01
CA ALA A 427 -3.03 22.33 -31.61
C ALA A 427 -3.87 23.33 -32.41
N GLU A 428 -3.27 24.46 -32.81
CA GLU A 428 -3.91 25.52 -33.61
C GLU A 428 -3.82 25.26 -35.13
N SER A 429 -2.99 24.30 -35.57
CA SER A 429 -2.86 23.88 -36.98
C SER A 429 -2.75 22.36 -37.15
N GLU A 430 -3.04 21.88 -38.36
CA GLU A 430 -2.93 20.45 -38.69
C GLU A 430 -1.46 19.98 -38.68
N GLU A 431 -0.53 20.83 -39.11
CA GLU A 431 0.91 20.56 -39.12
C GLU A 431 1.47 20.40 -37.70
N GLU A 432 1.05 21.28 -36.78
CA GLU A 432 1.41 21.19 -35.36
C GLU A 432 0.85 19.91 -34.73
N LEU A 433 -0.41 19.56 -35.02
CA LEU A 433 -1.02 18.35 -34.51
C LEU A 433 -0.32 17.08 -35.03
N LYS A 434 0.04 17.05 -36.32
CA LYS A 434 0.86 15.97 -36.90
C LYS A 434 2.21 15.86 -36.22
N SER A 435 2.87 16.98 -35.93
CA SER A 435 4.14 17.00 -35.20
C SER A 435 4.02 16.41 -33.79
N LEU A 436 2.97 16.77 -33.04
CA LEU A 436 2.68 16.21 -31.72
C LEU A 436 2.38 14.70 -31.79
N LEU A 437 1.58 14.26 -32.77
CA LEU A 437 1.27 12.85 -32.96
C LEU A 437 2.52 12.02 -33.29
N MET A 438 3.39 12.54 -34.16
CA MET A 438 4.67 11.89 -34.50
C MET A 438 5.63 11.81 -33.31
N LYS A 439 5.59 12.76 -32.38
CA LYS A 439 6.34 12.70 -31.11
C LYS A 439 5.79 11.62 -30.19
N SER A 440 4.46 11.56 -30.01
CA SER A 440 3.81 10.56 -29.16
C SER A 440 4.05 9.12 -29.62
N GLY A 441 4.13 8.87 -30.94
CA GLY A 441 4.40 7.54 -31.50
C GLY A 441 5.86 7.07 -31.43
N ARG A 442 6.82 7.93 -31.06
CA ARG A 442 8.26 7.58 -30.97
C ARG A 442 8.68 7.04 -29.59
N GLY A 443 7.78 7.06 -28.60
CA GLY A 443 8.06 6.68 -27.21
C GLY A 443 7.85 5.21 -26.84
N GLU A 444 7.49 4.34 -27.79
CA GLU A 444 7.14 2.91 -27.55
C GLU A 444 8.34 1.94 -27.47
#